data_AF-A0A0A9I2I4-F1
#
_entry.id   AF-A0A0A9I2I4-F1
#
_cell.length_a   1.000
_cell.length_b   1.000
_cell.length_c   1.000
_cell.angle_alpha   90.00
_cell.angle_beta   90.00
_cell.angle_gamma   90.00
#
_symmetry.space_group_name_H-M   'P 1'
#
loop_
_entity.id
_entity.type
_entity.pdbx_description
1 polymer ?
#
loop_
_entity_poly.entity_id
_entity_poly.type
_entity_poly.pdbx_seq_one_letter_code
_entity_poly.pdbx_strand_id
1 'polypeptide(L)'
;MVLLAKKEDADSVRDYRPISLVHSFAKLVTKILANRLAPKLLLMILANQSAFIRGRCICDNFLLVQQMAKFLHGKKQQHTLLKLNITKAFDSVSWPFLLEVLTDV
;
A
#
# COMPACT_ATOMS: atom_id res chain seq x y z
N MET A 1 -12.85 12.91 -15.14
CA MET A 1 -12.62 12.67 -13.70
C MET A 1 -13.98 12.47 -13.04
N VAL A 2 -14.09 11.60 -12.03
CA VAL A 2 -15.32 11.41 -11.26
C VAL A 2 -15.00 11.49 -9.76
N LEU A 3 -15.93 11.99 -8.95
CA LEU A 3 -15.81 12.01 -7.49
C LEU A 3 -16.64 10.86 -6.92
N LEU A 4 -16.02 10.00 -6.10
CA LEU A 4 -16.73 8.97 -5.35
C LEU A 4 -16.85 9.36 -3.88
N ALA A 5 -18.07 9.31 -3.34
CA ALA A 5 -18.31 9.50 -1.91
C ALA A 5 -17.64 8.38 -1.10
N LYS A 6 -17.00 8.74 0.03
CA LYS A 6 -16.40 7.79 0.98
C LYS A 6 -17.41 7.23 1.99
N LYS A 7 -18.51 7.94 2.21
CA LYS A 7 -19.58 7.67 3.17
C LYS A 7 -20.90 8.15 2.59
N GLU A 8 -22.03 7.66 3.10
CA GLU A 8 -23.36 7.99 2.57
C GLU A 8 -23.67 9.49 2.71
N ASP A 9 -23.37 10.10 3.86
CA ASP A 9 -23.59 11.53 4.12
C ASP A 9 -22.35 12.39 3.83
N ALA A 10 -21.89 12.41 2.57
CA ALA A 10 -20.69 13.15 2.17
C ALA A 10 -20.96 14.66 1.97
N ASP A 11 -20.59 15.47 2.97
CA ASP A 11 -20.86 16.92 3.01
C ASP A 11 -19.61 17.77 2.70
N SER A 12 -18.41 17.29 3.03
CA SER A 12 -17.15 18.00 2.78
C SER A 12 -16.41 17.49 1.55
N VAL A 13 -15.65 18.37 0.86
CA VAL A 13 -14.75 17.97 -0.25
C VAL A 13 -13.80 16.83 0.15
N ARG A 14 -13.40 16.75 1.42
CA ARG A 14 -12.54 15.68 1.94
C ARG A 14 -13.23 14.31 2.01
N ASP A 15 -14.55 14.28 2.00
CA ASP A 15 -15.37 13.06 2.00
C ASP A 15 -15.46 12.42 0.60
N TYR A 16 -14.92 13.08 -0.43
CA TYR A 16 -14.88 12.55 -1.78
C TYR A 16 -13.47 12.03 -2.14
N ARG A 17 -13.42 10.97 -2.95
CA ARG A 17 -12.21 10.47 -3.62
C ARG A 17 -12.27 10.85 -5.09
N PRO A 18 -11.35 11.68 -5.60
CA PRO A 18 -11.24 11.87 -7.02
C PRO A 18 -10.71 10.59 -7.68
N ILE A 19 -11.39 10.12 -8.71
CA ILE A 19 -10.96 9.02 -9.57
C ILE A 19 -10.67 9.55 -10.96
N SER A 20 -9.41 9.36 -11.36
CA SER A 20 -8.95 9.62 -12.71
C SER A 20 -9.47 8.53 -13.65
N LEU A 21 -10.34 8.92 -14.57
CA LEU A 21 -10.80 8.06 -15.65
C LEU A 21 -9.77 8.09 -16.78
N VAL A 22 -8.78 7.21 -16.68
CA VAL A 22 -7.73 7.05 -17.68
C VAL A 22 -8.24 6.19 -18.85
N HIS A 23 -7.84 6.51 -20.09
CA HIS A 23 -8.19 5.76 -21.29
C HIS A 23 -7.79 4.28 -21.17
N SER A 24 -8.60 3.38 -21.74
CA SER A 24 -8.40 1.92 -21.64
C SER A 24 -7.03 1.47 -22.13
N PHE A 25 -6.53 2.08 -23.21
CA PHE A 25 -5.20 1.79 -23.74
C PHE A 25 -4.07 2.09 -22.75
N ALA A 26 -4.12 3.24 -22.08
CA ALA A 26 -3.11 3.59 -21.08
C ALA A 26 -3.19 2.65 -19.87
N LYS A 27 -4.39 2.20 -19.47
CA LYS A 27 -4.54 1.15 -18.43
C LYS A 27 -3.95 -0.19 -18.86
N LEU A 28 -4.04 -0.55 -20.15
CA LEU A 28 -3.44 -1.77 -20.67
C LEU A 28 -1.91 -1.70 -20.58
N VAL A 29 -1.31 -0.60 -21.04
CA VAL A 29 0.14 -0.39 -20.97
C VAL A 29 0.63 -0.46 -19.52
N THR A 30 -0.03 0.24 -18.59
CA THR A 30 0.37 0.20 -17.17
C THR A 30 0.23 -1.20 -16.56
N LYS A 31 -0.79 -1.96 -16.96
CA LYS A 31 -0.97 -3.35 -16.52
C LYS A 31 0.15 -4.27 -17.03
N ILE A 32 0.57 -4.12 -18.28
CA ILE A 32 1.70 -4.87 -18.85
C ILE A 32 2.97 -4.58 -18.06
N LEU A 33 3.27 -3.31 -17.79
CA LEU A 33 4.43 -2.90 -16.99
C LEU A 33 4.38 -3.48 -15.57
N ALA A 34 3.23 -3.37 -14.89
CA ALA A 34 3.05 -3.90 -13.54
C ALA A 34 3.26 -5.43 -13.48
N ASN A 35 2.75 -6.17 -14.47
CA ASN A 35 2.92 -7.62 -14.53
C ASN A 35 4.40 -8.02 -14.75
N ARG A 36 5.17 -7.25 -15.52
CA ARG A 36 6.61 -7.47 -15.71
C ARG A 36 7.42 -7.16 -14.45
N LEU A 37 7.00 -6.14 -13.69
CA LEU A 37 7.68 -5.71 -12.47
C LEU A 37 7.39 -6.65 -11.27
N ALA A 38 6.17 -7.19 -11.19
CA ALA A 38 5.71 -8.02 -10.07
C ALA A 38 6.69 -9.11 -9.60
N PRO A 39 7.27 -9.97 -10.46
CA PRO A 39 8.19 -11.01 -10.01
C PRO A 39 9.50 -10.45 -9.43
N LYS A 40 9.98 -9.32 -9.95
CA LYS A 40 11.20 -8.68 -9.45
C LYS A 40 10.98 -7.99 -8.10
N LEU A 41 9.83 -7.36 -7.94
CA LEU A 41 9.43 -6.73 -6.68
C LEU A 41 9.39 -7.74 -5.52
N LEU A 42 8.99 -8.99 -5.78
CA LEU A 42 8.98 -10.06 -4.78
C LEU A 42 10.38 -10.36 -4.19
N LEU A 43 11.45 -10.05 -4.91
CA LEU A 43 12.83 -10.25 -4.46
C LEU A 43 13.31 -9.12 -3.54
N MET A 44 12.67 -7.95 -3.59
CA MET A 44 13.07 -6.76 -2.83
C MET A 44 12.25 -6.53 -1.56
N ILE A 45 11.05 -7.08 -1.52
CA ILE A 45 10.11 -6.86 -0.43
C ILE A 45 10.17 -7.97 0.62
N LEU A 46 10.11 -7.57 1.90
CA LEU A 46 10.05 -8.50 3.02
C LEU A 46 8.71 -9.24 3.08
N ALA A 47 8.69 -10.40 3.74
CA ALA A 47 7.49 -11.23 3.89
C ALA A 47 6.34 -10.53 4.64
N ASN A 48 6.66 -9.57 5.51
CA ASN A 48 5.69 -8.78 6.28
C ASN A 48 4.97 -7.69 5.45
N GLN A 49 5.37 -7.45 4.21
CA GLN A 49 4.64 -6.58 3.29
C GLN A 49 3.58 -7.43 2.57
N SER A 50 2.31 -7.32 2.97
CA SER A 50 1.24 -8.16 2.39
C SER A 50 0.35 -7.42 1.40
N ALA A 51 0.33 -6.09 1.43
CA ALA A 51 -0.55 -5.30 0.57
C ALA A 51 -0.10 -5.34 -0.90
N PHE A 52 -1.06 -5.41 -1.82
CA PHE A 52 -0.86 -5.31 -3.28
C PHE A 52 0.05 -6.37 -3.91
N ILE A 53 0.32 -7.49 -3.22
CA ILE A 53 1.16 -8.58 -3.72
C ILE A 53 0.29 -9.81 -3.95
N ARG A 54 0.40 -10.40 -5.14
CA ARG A 54 -0.36 -11.60 -5.49
C ARG A 54 -0.01 -12.74 -4.53
N GLY A 55 -1.03 -13.37 -3.96
CA GLY A 55 -0.87 -14.53 -3.07
C GLY A 55 -0.57 -14.18 -1.60
N ARG A 56 -0.50 -12.90 -1.22
CA ARG A 56 -0.41 -12.46 0.18
C ARG A 56 -1.74 -11.92 0.66
N CYS A 57 -2.08 -12.16 1.93
CA CYS A 57 -3.33 -11.73 2.52
C CYS A 57 -3.10 -10.72 3.66
N ILE A 58 -4.02 -9.77 3.83
CA ILE A 58 -3.97 -8.84 4.97
C ILE A 58 -4.14 -9.57 6.31
N CYS A 59 -4.82 -10.72 6.31
CA CYS A 59 -5.01 -11.56 7.49
C CYS A 59 -3.67 -12.05 8.07
N ASP A 60 -2.66 -12.30 7.24
CA ASP A 60 -1.35 -12.76 7.68
C ASP A 60 -0.67 -11.71 8.58
N ASN A 61 -0.76 -10.44 8.18
CA ASN A 61 -0.24 -9.32 8.95
C ASN A 61 -1.02 -9.09 10.24
N PHE A 62 -2.34 -9.27 10.21
CA PHE A 62 -3.17 -9.18 11.42
C PHE A 62 -2.78 -10.25 12.45
N LEU A 63 -2.60 -11.50 11.99
CA LEU A 63 -2.17 -12.61 12.85
C LEU A 63 -0.78 -12.34 13.43
N LEU A 64 0.16 -11.86 12.61
CA LEU A 64 1.50 -11.49 13.05
C LEU A 64 1.46 -10.47 14.18
N VAL A 65 0.67 -9.38 14.04
CA VAL A 65 0.52 -8.36 15.07
C VAL A 65 -0.12 -8.93 16.33
N GLN A 66 -1.13 -9.79 16.19
CA GLN A 66 -1.80 -10.42 17.33
C GLN A 66 -0.84 -11.33 18.13
N GLN A 67 -0.04 -12.14 17.44
CA GLN A 67 0.97 -13.00 18.06
C GLN A 67 2.08 -12.17 18.73
N MET A 68 2.55 -11.12 18.06
CA MET A 68 3.53 -10.18 18.60
C MET A 68 3.01 -9.55 19.90
N ALA A 69 1.75 -9.09 19.92
CA ALA A 69 1.14 -8.49 21.10
C ALA A 69 1.05 -9.47 22.28
N LYS A 70 0.64 -10.73 22.03
CA LYS A 70 0.61 -11.78 23.06
C LYS A 70 2.00 -12.07 23.62
N PHE A 71 3.00 -12.17 22.74
CA PHE A 71 4.39 -12.42 23.13
C PHE A 71 4.96 -11.29 23.99
N LEU A 72 4.76 -10.04 23.58
CA LEU A 72 5.20 -8.85 24.31
C LEU A 72 4.49 -8.73 25.67
N HIS A 73 3.20 -9.06 25.74
CA HIS A 73 2.46 -9.10 27.01
C HIS A 73 3.07 -10.11 27.99
N GLY A 74 3.46 -11.29 27.52
CA GLY A 74 4.11 -12.32 28.35
C GLY A 74 5.48 -11.91 28.91
N LYS A 75 6.19 -10.99 28.24
CA LYS A 75 7.51 -10.50 28.70
C LYS A 75 7.45 -9.55 29.89
N LYS A 76 6.27 -9.03 30.25
CA LYS A 76 6.06 -8.07 31.35
C LYS A 76 7.02 -6.85 31.29
N GLN A 77 7.43 -6.46 30.09
CA GLN A 77 8.27 -5.29 29.84
C GLN A 77 7.46 -4.20 29.13
N GLN A 78 7.87 -2.95 29.29
CA GLN A 78 7.25 -1.83 28.58
C GLN A 78 7.64 -1.88 27.11
N HIS A 79 6.62 -1.79 26.24
CA HIS A 79 6.78 -1.80 24.80
C HIS A 79 5.89 -0.71 24.18
N THR A 80 6.35 -0.12 23.08
CA THR A 80 5.61 0.93 22.36
C THR A 80 5.28 0.46 20.96
N LEU A 81 4.03 0.65 20.53
CA LEU A 81 3.60 0.39 19.17
C LEU A 81 3.49 1.71 18.42
N LEU A 82 4.22 1.82 17.31
CA LEU A 82 4.19 2.99 16.44
C LEU A 82 3.40 2.69 15.17
N LYS A 83 2.27 3.39 14.99
CA LYS A 83 1.47 3.33 13.78
C LYS A 83 1.79 4.53 12.89
N LEU A 84 2.51 4.27 11.81
CA LEU A 84 2.87 5.29 10.82
C LEU A 84 1.91 5.24 9.63
N ASN A 85 1.54 6.42 9.12
CA ASN A 85 0.75 6.55 7.90
C ASN A 85 1.36 7.65 7.03
N ILE A 86 1.45 7.41 5.72
CA ILE A 86 2.00 8.36 4.75
C ILE A 86 0.83 9.11 4.12
N THR A 87 0.78 10.42 4.36
CA THR A 87 -0.23 11.30 3.77
C THR A 87 -0.03 11.39 2.26
N LYS A 88 -1.07 11.11 1.48
CA LYS A 88 -1.05 11.18 0.01
C LYS A 88 0.11 10.37 -0.61
N ALA A 89 0.31 9.13 -0.16
CA ALA A 89 1.44 8.30 -0.58
C ALA A 89 1.65 8.18 -2.11
N PHE A 90 0.59 8.26 -2.92
CA PHE A 90 0.71 8.24 -4.38
C PHE A 90 1.09 9.60 -5.01
N ASP A 91 0.82 10.70 -4.32
CA ASP A 91 1.12 12.06 -4.78
C ASP A 91 2.45 12.58 -4.21
N SER A 92 2.94 11.99 -3.11
CA SER A 92 4.10 12.46 -2.35
C SER A 92 5.43 11.82 -2.76
N VAL A 93 5.42 10.79 -3.62
CA VAL A 93 6.64 10.08 -4.03
C VAL A 93 7.41 10.92 -5.04
N SER A 94 8.71 11.13 -4.77
CA SER A 94 9.62 11.82 -5.67
C SER A 94 9.93 10.98 -6.90
N TRP A 95 9.75 11.56 -8.09
CA TRP A 95 10.03 10.89 -9.37
C TRP A 95 11.49 10.45 -9.53
N PRO A 96 12.51 11.28 -9.25
CA PRO A 96 13.91 10.86 -9.27
C PRO A 96 14.18 9.64 -8.40
N PHE A 97 13.67 9.64 -7.17
CA PHE A 97 13.84 8.51 -6.24
C PHE A 97 13.19 7.24 -6.76
N LEU A 98 11.98 7.33 -7.32
CA LEU A 98 11.30 6.17 -7.89
C LEU A 98 12.09 5.57 -9.07
N LEU A 99 12.65 6.40 -9.94
CA LEU A 99 13.43 5.94 -11.08
C LEU A 99 14.74 5.28 -10.65
N GLU A 100 15.42 5.84 -9.64
CA GLU A 100 16.63 5.25 -9.04
C GLU A 100 16.34 3.86 -8.44
N VAL A 101 15.26 3.73 -7.67
CA VAL A 101 14.85 2.42 -7.14
C VAL A 101 14.54 1.43 -8.27
N LEU A 102 13.91 1.89 -9.36
CA LEU A 102 13.57 1.02 -10.49
C LEU A 102 14.78 0.62 -11.35
N THR A 103 15.89 1.36 -11.31
CA THR A 103 17.12 0.94 -11.99
C THR A 103 17.81 -0.23 -11.28
N ASP A 104 17.58 -0.39 -9.98
CA ASP A 104 18.13 -1.50 -9.19
C ASP A 104 17.30 -2.81 -9.33
N VAL A 105 16.18 -2.77 -10.08
CA VAL A 105 15.18 -3.85 -10.25
C VAL A 105 15.39 -4.66 -11.53
#